data_AF-A0A2V5VNW0-F1
#
_entry.id   AF-A0A2V5VNW0-F1
#
_cell.length_a   1.000
_cell.length_b   1.000
_cell.length_c   1.000
_cell.angle_alpha   90.00
_cell.angle_beta   90.00
_cell.angle_gamma   90.00
#
_symmetry.space_group_name_H-M   'P 1'
#
loop_
_entity.id
_entity.type
_entity.pdbx_description
1 polymer ?
#
loop_
_entity_poly.entity_id
_entity_poly.type
_entity_poly.pdbx_seq_one_letter_code
_entity_poly.pdbx_strand_id
1 'polypeptide(L)'
;MAVSGRIQVIAAFAALYLIWGSTYLAILFAIQSIPPFFMAGARFLLAGLVMFAIARTQGPLRSTSAEWRTALIVGACLLLGGNGGVTLSEKFIESGLASLIVATVPIYIT
;
A
#
# COMPACT_ATOMS: atom_id res chain seq x y z
N MET A 1 17.36 -19.18 15.62
CA MET A 1 18.01 -17.86 15.43
C MET A 1 17.20 -16.80 16.15
N ALA A 2 17.46 -16.59 17.44
CA ALA A 2 16.80 -15.56 18.25
C ALA A 2 17.60 -14.27 18.14
N VAL A 3 17.35 -13.48 17.09
CA VAL A 3 17.85 -12.10 17.05
C VAL A 3 17.03 -11.33 18.09
N SER A 4 17.72 -10.74 19.07
CA SER A 4 17.17 -9.93 20.17
C SER A 4 15.98 -9.07 19.71
N GLY A 5 14.81 -9.24 20.35
CA GLY A 5 13.55 -8.62 19.92
C GLY A 5 13.63 -7.10 19.74
N ARG A 6 14.54 -6.42 20.44
CA ARG A 6 14.78 -4.97 20.24
C ARG A 6 15.39 -4.63 18.89
N ILE A 7 16.36 -5.42 18.42
CA ILE A 7 17.02 -5.19 17.13
C ILE A 7 16.04 -5.43 15.98
N GLN A 8 15.19 -6.46 16.10
CA GLN A 8 14.14 -6.72 15.12
C GLN A 8 13.11 -5.60 15.07
N VAL A 9 12.70 -5.07 16.22
CA VAL A 9 11.78 -3.92 16.29
C VAL A 9 12.42 -2.69 15.65
N ILE A 10 13.67 -2.36 16.00
CA ILE A 10 14.38 -1.22 15.40
C ILE A 10 14.51 -1.38 13.88
N ALA A 11 14.86 -2.58 13.42
CA ALA A 11 14.97 -2.88 11.99
C ALA A 11 13.61 -2.76 11.28
N ALA A 12 12.53 -3.22 11.90
CA ALA A 12 11.18 -3.09 11.36
C ALA A 12 10.74 -1.62 11.26
N PHE A 13 11.01 -0.80 12.28
CA PHE A 13 10.73 0.64 12.24
C PHE A 13 11.59 1.36 11.21
N ALA A 14 12.89 1.05 11.12
CA ALA A 14 13.77 1.61 10.12
C ALA A 14 13.30 1.27 8.69
N ALA A 15 12.93 0.00 8.45
CA ALA A 15 12.36 -0.42 7.19
C ALA A 15 11.05 0.30 6.89
N LEU A 16 10.15 0.44 7.89
CA LEU A 16 8.90 1.16 7.73
C LEU A 16 9.15 2.63 7.37
N TYR A 17 10.02 3.35 8.09
CA TYR A 17 10.32 4.75 7.79
C TYR A 17 10.96 4.94 6.42
N LEU A 18 11.93 4.09 6.05
CA LEU A 18 12.63 4.22 4.78
C LEU A 18 11.72 3.82 3.61
N ILE A 19 11.05 2.68 3.69
CA ILE A 19 10.23 2.15 2.59
C ILE A 19 8.95 2.96 2.45
N TRP A 20 8.20 3.20 3.52
CA TRP A 20 6.96 3.99 3.41
C TRP A 20 7.26 5.46 3.18
N GLY A 21 8.23 6.05 3.87
CA GLY A 21 8.62 7.45 3.64
C GLY A 21 9.05 7.72 2.19
N SER A 22 9.91 6.86 1.63
CA SER A 22 10.31 6.99 0.23
C SER A 22 9.17 6.72 -0.76
N THR A 23 8.14 5.95 -0.38
CA THR A 23 6.97 5.71 -1.23
C THR A 23 6.18 7.01 -1.46
N TYR A 24 5.92 7.82 -0.44
CA TYR A 24 5.26 9.13 -0.61
C TYR A 24 6.09 10.06 -1.51
N LEU A 25 7.40 10.08 -1.32
CA LEU A 25 8.28 10.86 -2.19
C LEU A 25 8.24 10.38 -3.65
N ALA A 26 8.25 9.05 -3.86
CA ALA A 26 8.17 8.47 -5.20
C ALA A 26 6.82 8.73 -5.86
N ILE A 27 5.72 8.70 -5.10
CA ILE A 27 4.38 9.06 -5.60
C ILE A 27 4.39 10.52 -6.08
N LEU A 28 4.91 11.44 -5.27
CA LEU A 28 4.98 12.86 -5.61
C LEU A 28 5.75 13.10 -6.93
N PHE A 29 6.86 12.39 -7.15
CA PHE A 29 7.60 12.47 -8.42
C PHE A 29 6.85 11.79 -9.57
N ALA A 30 6.21 10.64 -9.33
CA ALA A 30 5.50 9.90 -10.37
C ALA A 30 4.27 10.66 -10.88
N ILE A 31 3.51 11.32 -9.99
CA ILE A 31 2.29 12.04 -10.36
C ILE A 31 2.55 13.29 -11.21
N GLN A 32 3.79 13.78 -11.27
CA GLN A 32 4.18 14.88 -12.16
C GLN A 32 4.19 14.47 -13.63
N SER A 33 4.36 13.18 -13.92
CA SER A 33 4.45 12.64 -15.28
C SER A 33 3.31 11.69 -15.64
N ILE A 34 2.75 10.99 -14.66
CA ILE A 34 1.71 9.97 -14.84
C ILE A 34 0.45 10.37 -14.04
N PRO A 35 -0.76 10.28 -14.62
CA PRO A 35 -1.99 10.52 -13.87
C PRO A 35 -2.05 9.67 -12.58
N PRO A 36 -2.47 10.24 -11.44
CA PRO A 36 -2.36 9.62 -10.12
C PRO A 36 -3.06 8.26 -10.03
N PHE A 37 -4.30 8.18 -10.51
CA PHE A 37 -5.09 6.95 -10.48
C PHE A 37 -4.53 5.88 -11.42
N PHE A 38 -3.90 6.28 -12.51
CA PHE A 38 -3.26 5.33 -13.43
C PHE A 38 -1.99 4.74 -12.79
N MET A 39 -1.15 5.58 -12.18
CA MET A 39 0.05 5.13 -11.47
C MET A 39 -0.32 4.19 -10.31
N ALA A 40 -1.24 4.61 -9.44
CA ALA A 40 -1.70 3.79 -8.33
C ALA A 40 -2.35 2.48 -8.83
N GLY A 41 -3.27 2.58 -9.80
CA GLY A 41 -3.96 1.43 -10.38
C GLY A 41 -3.01 0.42 -11.00
N ALA A 42 -2.04 0.86 -11.80
CA ALA A 42 -1.05 -0.01 -12.44
C ALA A 42 -0.17 -0.73 -11.41
N ARG A 43 0.31 -0.01 -10.38
CA ARG A 43 1.10 -0.57 -9.29
C ARG A 43 0.35 -1.69 -8.56
N PHE A 44 -0.91 -1.45 -8.20
CA PHE A 44 -1.70 -2.43 -7.45
C PHE A 44 -2.22 -3.58 -8.32
N LEU A 45 -2.50 -3.34 -9.61
CA LEU A 45 -2.78 -4.41 -10.56
C LEU A 45 -1.57 -5.33 -10.75
N LEU A 46 -0.38 -4.78 -10.93
CA LEU A 46 0.87 -5.56 -11.02
C LEU A 46 1.09 -6.39 -9.76
N ALA A 47 1.00 -5.77 -8.58
CA ALA A 47 1.15 -6.49 -7.30
C ALA A 47 0.10 -7.59 -7.13
N GLY A 48 -1.17 -7.31 -7.48
CA GLY A 48 -2.26 -8.26 -7.42
C GLY A 48 -2.06 -9.44 -8.39
N LEU A 49 -1.61 -9.19 -9.62
CA LEU A 49 -1.31 -10.22 -10.61
C LEU A 49 -0.16 -11.12 -10.15
N VAL A 50 0.91 -10.54 -9.61
CA VAL A 50 2.05 -11.30 -9.07
C VAL A 50 1.59 -12.18 -7.91
N MET A 51 0.85 -11.61 -6.95
CA MET A 51 0.31 -12.37 -5.81
C MET A 51 -0.66 -13.47 -6.27
N PHE A 52 -1.50 -13.19 -7.25
CA PHE A 52 -2.40 -14.19 -7.83
C PHE A 52 -1.63 -15.32 -8.50
N ALA A 53 -0.59 -15.01 -9.28
CA ALA A 53 0.27 -16.00 -9.93
C ALA A 53 0.96 -16.91 -8.88
N ILE A 54 1.49 -16.33 -7.81
CA ILE A 54 2.10 -17.08 -6.71
C ILE A 54 1.05 -17.91 -5.95
N ALA A 55 -0.17 -17.42 -5.80
CA ALA A 55 -1.26 -18.18 -5.18
C ALA A 55 -1.65 -19.40 -6.03
N ARG A 56 -1.61 -19.29 -7.36
CA ARG A 56 -1.85 -20.42 -8.28
C ARG A 56 -0.83 -21.54 -8.12
N THR A 57 0.42 -21.22 -7.77
CA THR A 57 1.47 -22.22 -7.58
C THR A 57 1.40 -22.95 -6.22
N GLN A 58 0.59 -22.45 -5.28
CA GLN A 58 0.48 -23.01 -3.92
C GLN A 58 -0.63 -24.05 -3.75
N GLY A 59 -1.44 -24.31 -4.79
CA GLY A 59 -2.48 -25.34 -4.76
C GLY A 59 -3.79 -24.93 -5.44
N PRO A 60 -4.86 -25.73 -5.28
CA PRO A 60 -6.16 -25.43 -5.86
C PRO A 60 -6.77 -24.18 -5.21
N LEU A 61 -6.89 -23.12 -5.99
CA LEU A 61 -7.68 -21.94 -5.62
C LEU A 61 -9.16 -22.32 -5.57
N ARG A 62 -9.63 -22.73 -4.40
CA ARG A 62 -11.07 -22.80 -4.13
C ARG A 62 -11.52 -21.40 -3.76
N SER A 63 -11.83 -20.60 -4.77
CA SER A 63 -12.38 -19.27 -4.56
C SER A 63 -13.80 -19.20 -5.12
N THR A 64 -14.75 -18.93 -4.24
CA THR A 64 -16.18 -18.82 -4.53
C THR A 64 -16.48 -17.46 -5.15
N SER A 65 -17.50 -17.35 -6.00
CA SER A 65 -17.93 -16.07 -6.59
C SER A 65 -18.22 -14.99 -5.54
N ALA A 66 -18.69 -15.39 -4.35
CA ALA A 66 -18.89 -14.51 -3.20
C ALA A 66 -17.57 -13.93 -2.67
N GLU A 67 -16.49 -14.72 -2.62
CA GLU A 67 -15.17 -14.29 -2.15
C GLU A 67 -14.52 -13.32 -3.13
N TRP A 68 -14.67 -13.56 -4.44
CA TRP A 68 -14.25 -12.62 -5.47
C TRP A 68 -14.95 -11.26 -5.35
N ARG A 69 -16.26 -11.26 -5.08
CA ARG A 69 -17.01 -10.02 -4.86
C ARG A 69 -16.52 -9.28 -3.62
N THR A 70 -16.34 -9.99 -2.51
CA THR A 70 -15.81 -9.41 -1.26
C THR A 70 -14.40 -8.85 -1.47
N ALA A 71 -13.51 -9.60 -2.13
CA ALA A 71 -12.16 -9.16 -2.44
C ALA A 71 -12.14 -7.91 -3.33
N LEU A 72 -13.04 -7.85 -4.33
CA LEU A 72 -13.18 -6.67 -5.19
C LEU A 72 -13.66 -5.44 -4.39
N ILE A 73 -14.65 -5.60 -3.52
CA ILE A 73 -15.18 -4.49 -2.70
C ILE A 73 -14.11 -3.99 -1.72
N VAL A 74 -13.50 -4.90 -0.96
CA VAL A 74 -12.46 -4.57 0.03
C VAL A 74 -11.24 -3.96 -0.66
N GLY A 75 -10.80 -4.57 -1.76
CA GLY A 75 -9.71 -4.05 -2.58
C GLY A 75 -10.01 -2.66 -3.11
N ALA A 76 -11.20 -2.44 -3.69
CA ALA A 76 -11.61 -1.13 -4.19
C ALA A 76 -11.65 -0.08 -3.06
N CYS A 77 -12.21 -0.39 -1.89
CA CYS A 77 -12.24 0.54 -0.77
C CYS A 77 -10.83 0.90 -0.26
N LEU A 78 -9.94 -0.10 -0.11
CA LEU A 78 -8.56 0.13 0.34
C LEU A 78 -7.74 0.90 -0.69
N LEU A 79 -7.94 0.61 -1.97
CA LEU A 79 -7.22 1.23 -3.08
C LEU A 79 -7.71 2.63 -3.37
N LEU A 80 -9.02 2.85 -3.47
CA LEU A 80 -9.59 4.16 -3.79
C LEU A 80 -9.61 5.08 -2.57
N GLY A 81 -10.03 4.56 -1.41
CA GLY A 81 -10.12 5.33 -0.18
C GLY A 81 -8.73 5.57 0.44
N GLY A 82 -7.95 4.50 0.63
CA GLY A 82 -6.65 4.59 1.27
C GLY A 82 -5.58 5.18 0.34
N ASN A 83 -5.06 4.38 -0.58
CA ASN A 83 -3.94 4.81 -1.43
C ASN A 83 -4.33 5.87 -2.47
N GLY A 84 -5.54 5.79 -3.02
CA GLY A 84 -6.08 6.74 -3.99
C GLY A 84 -6.29 8.10 -3.37
N GLY A 85 -6.80 8.14 -2.13
CA GLY A 85 -6.90 9.36 -1.32
C GLY A 85 -5.53 10.01 -1.09
N VAL A 86 -4.52 9.23 -0.70
CA VAL A 86 -3.12 9.72 -0.54
C VAL A 86 -2.55 10.25 -1.87
N THR A 87 -2.70 9.50 -2.96
CA THR A 87 -2.17 9.91 -4.26
C THR A 87 -2.86 11.18 -4.77
N LEU A 88 -4.13 11.36 -4.43
CA LEU A 88 -4.88 12.58 -4.74
C LEU A 88 -4.44 13.75 -3.84
N SER A 89 -4.22 13.50 -2.55
CA SER A 89 -3.80 14.55 -1.61
C SER A 89 -2.40 15.08 -1.93
N GLU A 90 -1.49 14.25 -2.42
CA GLU A 90 -0.15 14.69 -2.86
C GLU A 90 -0.16 15.69 -4.03
N LYS A 91 -1.30 15.91 -4.70
CA LYS A 91 -1.46 17.03 -5.63
C LYS A 91 -1.65 18.39 -4.95
N PHE A 92 -2.06 18.37 -3.68
CA PHE A 92 -2.44 19.55 -2.91
C PHE A 92 -1.52 19.82 -1.73
N ILE A 93 -0.80 18.81 -1.23
CA ILE A 93 0.11 18.91 -0.09
C ILE A 93 1.46 18.28 -0.40
N GLU A 94 2.51 18.75 0.28
CA GLU A 94 3.84 18.15 0.18
C GLU A 94 3.87 16.71 0.74
N SER A 95 4.70 15.85 0.17
CA SER A 95 4.85 14.44 0.58
C SER A 95 5.24 14.29 2.06
N GLY A 96 5.99 15.24 2.61
CA GLY A 96 6.31 15.30 4.03
C GLY A 96 5.06 15.42 4.90
N LEU A 97 4.17 16.37 4.58
CA LEU A 97 2.90 16.56 5.30
C LEU A 97 1.97 15.35 5.11
N ALA A 98 1.90 14.80 3.90
CA ALA A 98 1.12 13.59 3.64
C ALA A 98 1.57 12.41 4.51
N SER A 99 2.88 12.18 4.59
CA SER A 99 3.46 11.09 5.40
C SER A 99 3.21 11.28 6.91
N LEU A 100 3.28 12.51 7.42
CA LEU A 100 3.01 12.83 8.82
C LEU A 100 1.56 12.59 9.18
N ILE A 101 0.63 13.01 8.32
CA ILE A 101 -0.81 12.78 8.54
C ILE A 101 -1.10 11.28 8.55
N VAL A 102 -0.56 10.51 7.58
CA VAL A 102 -0.77 9.06 7.57
C VAL A 102 -0.13 8.36 8.77
N ALA A 103 0.98 8.88 9.31
CA ALA A 103 1.58 8.36 10.53
C ALA A 103 0.66 8.46 11.76
N THR A 104 -0.41 9.27 11.72
CA THR A 104 -1.43 9.35 12.78
C THR A 104 -2.50 8.26 12.70
N VAL A 105 -2.62 7.55 11.58
CA VAL A 105 -3.62 6.49 11.36
C VAL A 105 -3.70 5.46 12.50
N PRO A 106 -2.58 4.98 13.09
CA PRO A 106 -2.64 4.05 14.22
C PRO A 106 -3.43 4.56 15.43
N ILE A 107 -3.51 5.88 15.64
CA ILE A 107 -4.27 6.50 16.73
C ILE A 107 -5.78 6.28 16.55
N TYR A 108 -6.25 6.17 15.31
CA TYR A 108 -7.67 6.02 14.99
C TYR A 108 -8.13 4.56 14.92
N ILE A 109 -7.20 3.60 14.94
CA ILE A 109 -7.47 2.16 14.73
C ILE A 109 -7.36 1.37 16.06
N THR A 110 -6.90 1.99 17.14
CA THR A 110 -6.98 1.46 18.52
C THR A 110 -8.40 1.50 19.05
#